data_AF-A0A267GZZ2-F1
#
_entry.id   AF-A0A267GZZ2-F1
#
_cell.length_a   1.000
_cell.length_b   1.000
_cell.length_c   1.000
_cell.angle_alpha   90.00
_cell.angle_beta   90.00
_cell.angle_gamma   90.00
#
_symmetry.space_group_name_H-M   'P 1'
#
loop_
_entity.id
_entity.type
_entity.pdbx_description
1 polymer ?
#
loop_
_entity_poly.entity_id
_entity_poly.type
_entity_poly.pdbx_seq_one_letter_code
_entity_poly.pdbx_strand_id
1 'polypeptide(L)'
;MAAAGNATAAADKSMTYEVQGQKYVLPPPSLTKPLNSGAEASGLLDTWPAHASCRTVPDSQVLLTKDSRLVVIDDESAGRPNLLPKPKFLEQLEGYLKRELKSHNVTEVAASTIRLQIHREVFEYLIEAFKTYKPLLAAIKREYEMMIAHLRDEIRRLEPMKEMLWTLSQECDQKIMAIRAEEKDEMRQLRSLNLGLREKIDKMHEQQHDLEQQVETLKAELTDMQQRYRDEADSRKLLVADMNELRSQQEDMSIFKKAADSEDSGEDPVQLRIGLNQAKKSQADLIDRITRMEADYSDVVPRRQFETVSAQFASMEEEYGNYKRDTDKLIDEHRALQDLYEQVLKQRDQYYTEAEQLKGTATPRPEWERCGEYISGGADRWKELSQGKRSDELVDIILQEMSGLTTGEAQML
;
A
#
# COMPACT_ATOMS: atom_id res chain seq x y z
N MET A 1 -25.22 -78.00 -0.31
CA MET A 1 -26.55 -78.05 -0.96
C MET A 1 -26.96 -76.63 -1.30
N ALA A 2 -27.31 -76.41 -2.58
CA ALA A 2 -27.96 -75.22 -3.17
C ALA A 2 -27.18 -73.88 -3.04
N ALA A 3 -26.54 -73.30 -4.06
CA ALA A 3 -26.91 -73.03 -5.47
C ALA A 3 -28.05 -72.02 -5.64
N ALA A 4 -27.67 -70.78 -5.98
CA ALA A 4 -28.32 -69.80 -6.87
C ALA A 4 -27.42 -68.55 -6.88
N GLY A 5 -27.04 -67.88 -7.96
CA GLY A 5 -27.50 -67.87 -9.34
C GLY A 5 -27.17 -66.47 -9.88
N ASN A 6 -26.47 -66.40 -11.02
CA ASN A 6 -25.95 -65.21 -11.70
C ASN A 6 -26.92 -64.03 -11.88
N ALA A 7 -26.37 -62.81 -11.93
CA ALA A 7 -26.74 -61.82 -12.93
C ALA A 7 -25.62 -60.78 -13.13
N THR A 8 -24.85 -60.95 -14.20
CA THR A 8 -23.95 -59.96 -14.78
C THR A 8 -24.76 -58.78 -15.33
N ALA A 9 -24.72 -57.64 -14.63
CA ALA A 9 -25.25 -56.38 -15.14
C ALA A 9 -24.22 -55.74 -16.09
N ALA A 10 -24.56 -55.69 -17.38
CA ALA A 10 -23.83 -54.94 -18.39
C ALA A 10 -23.81 -53.45 -18.00
N ALA A 11 -22.62 -52.89 -17.80
CA ALA A 11 -22.43 -51.49 -17.48
C ALA A 11 -22.62 -50.62 -18.74
N ASP A 12 -23.75 -49.93 -18.84
CA ASP A 12 -23.93 -48.80 -19.75
C ASP A 12 -22.97 -47.68 -19.33
N LYS A 13 -21.82 -47.57 -20.01
CA LYS A 13 -20.92 -46.42 -19.89
C LYS A 13 -21.57 -45.22 -20.57
N SER A 14 -22.41 -44.48 -19.86
CA SER A 14 -22.85 -43.16 -20.30
C SER A 14 -21.66 -42.21 -20.34
N MET A 15 -21.29 -41.76 -21.55
CA MET A 15 -20.14 -40.89 -21.77
C MET A 15 -20.50 -39.47 -21.30
N THR A 16 -19.81 -38.93 -20.30
CA THR A 16 -20.07 -37.58 -19.76
C THR A 16 -18.98 -36.60 -20.16
N TYR A 17 -19.33 -35.36 -20.51
CA TYR A 17 -18.37 -34.29 -20.78
C TYR A 17 -18.69 -33.05 -19.95
N GLU A 18 -17.68 -32.22 -19.70
CA GLU A 18 -17.80 -31.05 -18.83
C GLU A 18 -17.58 -29.78 -19.65
N VAL A 19 -18.51 -28.82 -19.52
CA VAL A 19 -18.39 -27.49 -20.13
C VAL A 19 -18.68 -26.47 -19.04
N GLN A 20 -17.72 -25.56 -18.82
CA GLN A 20 -17.83 -24.47 -17.83
C GLN A 20 -18.22 -24.94 -16.40
N GLY A 21 -17.69 -26.09 -15.96
CA GLY A 21 -17.97 -26.62 -14.61
C GLY A 21 -19.30 -27.37 -14.49
N GLN A 22 -20.09 -27.48 -15.56
CA GLN A 22 -21.31 -28.30 -15.59
C GLN A 22 -21.06 -29.63 -16.32
N LYS A 23 -21.47 -30.73 -15.67
CA LYS A 23 -21.33 -32.09 -16.19
C LYS A 23 -22.55 -32.47 -17.01
N TYR A 24 -22.35 -32.61 -18.32
CA TYR A 24 -23.36 -33.05 -19.27
C TYR A 24 -23.20 -34.55 -19.54
N VAL A 25 -24.32 -35.27 -19.49
CA VAL A 25 -24.38 -36.68 -19.89
C VAL A 25 -24.77 -36.72 -21.36
N LEU A 26 -23.98 -37.40 -22.20
CA LEU A 26 -24.40 -37.62 -23.59
C LEU A 26 -25.71 -38.42 -23.58
N PRO A 27 -26.74 -37.98 -24.32
CA PRO A 27 -27.97 -38.75 -24.43
C PRO A 27 -27.65 -40.17 -24.90
N PRO A 28 -28.26 -41.22 -24.30
CA PRO A 28 -28.05 -42.58 -24.76
C PRO A 28 -28.40 -42.69 -26.25
N PRO A 29 -27.63 -43.46 -27.04
CA PRO A 29 -27.80 -43.56 -28.49
C PRO A 29 -29.21 -44.06 -28.89
N SER A 30 -29.95 -44.66 -27.98
CA SER A 30 -31.35 -45.07 -28.13
C SER A 30 -32.34 -43.92 -28.38
N LEU A 31 -32.01 -42.67 -28.00
CA LEU A 31 -32.83 -41.48 -28.24
C LEU A 31 -32.67 -40.90 -29.66
N THR A 32 -31.70 -41.37 -30.44
CA THR A 32 -31.50 -40.94 -31.84
C THR A 32 -32.36 -41.71 -32.85
N LYS A 33 -33.23 -42.60 -32.37
CA LYS A 33 -34.24 -43.26 -33.22
C LYS A 33 -35.22 -42.19 -33.73
N PRO A 34 -35.50 -42.14 -35.05
CA PRO A 34 -36.37 -41.10 -35.60
C PRO A 34 -37.75 -41.16 -34.95
N LEU A 35 -38.14 -40.05 -34.31
CA LEU A 35 -39.48 -39.89 -33.76
C LEU A 35 -40.45 -39.69 -34.94
N ASN A 36 -41.29 -40.70 -35.16
CA ASN A 36 -42.47 -40.74 -36.04
C ASN A 36 -42.24 -40.97 -37.55
N SER A 37 -42.29 -42.25 -37.94
CA SER A 37 -43.11 -42.66 -39.08
C SER A 37 -43.85 -43.93 -38.69
N GLY A 38 -45.17 -43.87 -38.55
CA GLY A 38 -46.01 -45.03 -38.31
C GLY A 38 -45.87 -46.02 -39.48
N ALA A 39 -45.12 -47.09 -39.24
CA ALA A 39 -45.12 -48.31 -40.03
C ALA A 39 -44.38 -49.39 -39.23
N GLU A 40 -45.15 -50.22 -38.54
CA GLU A 40 -44.67 -51.48 -37.97
C GLU A 40 -44.25 -52.42 -39.12
N ALA A 41 -43.00 -52.35 -39.55
CA ALA A 41 -42.30 -53.46 -40.21
C ALA A 41 -40.81 -53.14 -40.32
N SER A 42 -39.98 -54.07 -39.86
CA SER A 42 -38.54 -54.14 -40.10
C SER A 42 -37.68 -53.14 -39.33
N GLY A 43 -37.41 -53.49 -38.07
CA GLY A 43 -36.29 -52.96 -37.33
C GLY A 43 -34.97 -53.32 -38.02
N LEU A 44 -34.31 -52.32 -38.59
CA LEU A 44 -32.86 -52.22 -38.67
C LEU A 44 -32.56 -50.73 -38.77
N LEU A 45 -31.91 -50.15 -37.76
CA LEU A 45 -31.15 -48.92 -38.01
C LEU A 45 -30.21 -49.26 -39.17
N ASP A 46 -30.24 -48.46 -40.22
CA ASP A 46 -29.36 -48.66 -41.37
C ASP A 46 -27.91 -48.56 -40.85
N THR A 47 -27.26 -49.71 -40.69
CA THR A 47 -25.95 -49.80 -40.02
C THR A 47 -24.92 -49.22 -40.94
N TRP A 48 -24.60 -47.94 -40.73
CA TRP A 48 -23.57 -47.28 -41.51
C TRP A 48 -22.19 -47.81 -41.07
N PRO A 49 -21.28 -48.13 -42.02
CA PRO A 49 -21.42 -47.98 -43.46
C PRO A 49 -22.28 -49.07 -44.10
N ALA A 50 -23.15 -48.69 -45.05
CA ALA A 50 -24.04 -49.60 -45.78
C ALA A 50 -23.33 -50.77 -46.52
N HIS A 51 -22.01 -50.69 -46.73
CA HIS A 51 -21.21 -51.78 -47.30
C HIS A 51 -20.86 -52.89 -46.28
N ALA A 52 -21.09 -52.67 -44.98
CA ALA A 52 -20.87 -53.65 -43.93
C ALA A 52 -22.17 -54.38 -43.52
N SER A 53 -23.34 -53.82 -43.84
CA SER A 53 -24.66 -54.30 -43.41
C SER A 53 -25.07 -55.66 -43.99
N CYS A 54 -24.40 -56.15 -45.04
CA CYS A 54 -24.70 -57.45 -45.66
C CYS A 54 -23.98 -58.66 -45.03
N ARG A 55 -23.26 -58.50 -43.90
CA ARG A 55 -22.60 -59.62 -43.20
C ARG A 55 -22.98 -59.68 -41.72
N THR A 56 -24.24 -60.02 -41.44
CA THR A 56 -24.56 -60.72 -40.18
C THR A 56 -24.26 -62.20 -40.40
N VAL A 57 -22.99 -62.60 -40.22
CA VAL A 57 -22.65 -64.02 -40.08
C VAL A 57 -22.92 -64.39 -38.63
N PRO A 58 -23.62 -65.49 -38.30
CA PRO A 58 -23.73 -65.95 -36.93
C PRO A 58 -22.34 -66.31 -36.39
N ASP A 59 -22.06 -65.94 -35.13
CA ASP A 59 -20.79 -66.04 -34.39
C ASP A 59 -20.19 -67.45 -34.26
N SER A 60 -20.81 -68.48 -34.84
CA SER A 60 -20.27 -69.84 -34.85
C SER A 60 -20.59 -70.54 -36.16
N GLN A 61 -19.58 -70.87 -36.95
CA GLN A 61 -19.72 -71.77 -38.10
C GLN A 61 -19.42 -73.21 -37.69
N VAL A 62 -20.38 -74.10 -37.94
CA VAL A 62 -20.21 -75.54 -37.74
C VAL A 62 -19.78 -76.16 -39.07
N LEU A 63 -18.58 -76.72 -39.11
CA LEU A 63 -18.07 -77.46 -40.26
C LEU A 63 -18.09 -78.96 -39.99
N LEU A 64 -18.50 -79.73 -41.01
CA LEU A 64 -18.47 -81.19 -41.00
C LEU A 64 -17.12 -81.66 -41.58
N THR A 65 -16.26 -82.20 -40.73
CA THR A 65 -14.97 -82.77 -41.18
C THR A 65 -15.22 -84.07 -41.94
N LYS A 66 -14.28 -84.48 -42.81
CA LYS A 66 -14.39 -85.68 -43.67
C LYS A 66 -14.65 -87.01 -42.93
N ASP A 67 -14.51 -87.02 -41.61
CA ASP A 67 -14.81 -88.15 -40.72
C ASP A 67 -16.19 -88.03 -40.01
N SER A 68 -17.10 -87.22 -40.57
CA SER A 68 -18.49 -87.06 -40.09
C SER A 68 -18.62 -86.62 -38.63
N ARG A 69 -17.72 -85.73 -38.16
CA ARG A 69 -17.84 -85.04 -36.86
C ARG A 69 -18.07 -83.56 -37.06
N LEU A 70 -19.03 -83.00 -36.32
CA LEU A 70 -19.35 -81.58 -36.28
C LEU A 70 -18.40 -80.89 -35.29
N VAL A 71 -17.66 -79.88 -35.75
CA VAL A 71 -16.83 -79.03 -34.89
C VAL A 71 -17.37 -77.60 -34.95
N VAL A 72 -17.68 -77.06 -33.78
CA VAL A 72 -18.03 -75.65 -33.58
C VAL A 72 -16.70 -74.90 -33.44
N ILE A 73 -16.43 -73.96 -34.34
CA ILE A 73 -15.25 -73.09 -34.26
C ILE A 73 -15.72 -71.73 -33.78
N ASP A 74 -15.29 -71.33 -32.58
CA ASP A 74 -15.40 -69.96 -32.09
C ASP A 74 -14.26 -69.11 -32.64
N ASP A 75 -14.61 -67.88 -33.05
CA ASP A 75 -13.78 -66.96 -33.85
C ASP A 75 -12.54 -66.40 -33.11
N GLU A 76 -12.31 -66.74 -31.83
CA GLU A 76 -11.16 -66.22 -31.07
C GLU A 76 -9.81 -66.92 -31.36
N SER A 77 -9.79 -68.04 -32.10
CA SER A 77 -8.57 -68.85 -32.29
C SER A 77 -7.89 -68.74 -33.66
N ALA A 78 -8.36 -67.84 -34.54
CA ALA A 78 -7.71 -67.58 -35.83
C ALA A 78 -7.50 -66.07 -36.02
N GLY A 79 -6.26 -65.59 -35.86
CA GLY A 79 -5.86 -64.23 -36.20
C GLY A 79 -6.13 -63.91 -37.68
N ARG A 80 -7.35 -63.44 -37.98
CA ARG A 80 -7.75 -62.95 -39.29
C ARG A 80 -7.77 -61.41 -39.29
N PRO A 81 -7.22 -60.77 -40.35
CA PRO A 81 -7.34 -59.34 -40.54
C PRO A 81 -8.81 -58.97 -40.75
N ASN A 82 -9.21 -57.82 -40.20
CA ASN A 82 -10.53 -57.22 -40.33
C ASN A 82 -11.06 -57.38 -41.78
N LEU A 83 -12.11 -58.17 -41.99
CA LEU A 83 -12.56 -58.67 -43.31
C LEU A 83 -13.29 -57.61 -44.18
N LEU A 84 -13.12 -56.32 -43.88
CA LEU A 84 -13.61 -55.21 -44.69
C LEU A 84 -12.42 -54.37 -45.14
N PRO A 85 -12.05 -54.34 -46.43
CA PRO A 85 -10.99 -53.47 -46.90
C PRO A 85 -11.40 -52.02 -46.62
N LYS A 86 -10.52 -51.29 -45.92
CA LYS A 86 -10.74 -49.86 -45.66
C LYS A 86 -11.01 -49.15 -46.99
N PRO A 87 -11.95 -48.19 -47.04
CA PRO A 87 -12.16 -47.40 -48.24
C PRO A 87 -10.84 -46.77 -48.70
N LYS A 88 -10.46 -46.98 -49.98
CA LYS A 88 -9.19 -46.47 -50.54
C LYS A 88 -8.99 -44.97 -50.32
N PHE A 89 -10.09 -44.20 -50.33
CA PHE A 89 -10.08 -42.77 -50.04
C PHE A 89 -9.65 -42.47 -48.59
N LEU A 90 -10.13 -43.24 -47.61
CA LEU A 90 -9.73 -43.09 -46.21
C LEU A 90 -8.26 -43.44 -46.01
N GLU A 91 -7.76 -44.49 -46.68
CA GLU A 91 -6.34 -44.85 -46.65
C GLU A 91 -5.46 -43.75 -47.25
N GLN A 92 -5.91 -43.11 -48.34
CA GLN A 92 -5.24 -41.97 -48.96
C GLN A 92 -5.22 -40.74 -48.04
N LEU A 93 -6.32 -40.43 -47.36
CA LEU A 93 -6.39 -39.33 -46.38
C LEU A 93 -5.53 -39.61 -45.13
N GLU A 94 -5.57 -40.82 -44.58
CA GLU A 94 -4.69 -41.23 -43.47
C GLU A 94 -3.21 -41.16 -43.88
N GLY A 95 -2.89 -41.56 -45.12
CA GLY A 95 -1.54 -41.48 -45.69
C GLY A 95 -1.08 -40.04 -45.96
N TYR A 96 -1.98 -39.15 -46.38
CA TYR A 96 -1.72 -37.72 -46.51
C TYR A 96 -1.48 -37.09 -45.13
N LEU A 97 -2.38 -37.32 -44.17
CA LEU A 97 -2.26 -36.82 -42.80
C LEU A 97 -0.93 -37.21 -42.14
N LYS A 98 -0.53 -38.49 -42.29
CA LYS A 98 0.75 -38.98 -41.75
C LYS A 98 1.97 -38.36 -42.44
N ARG A 99 1.88 -38.03 -43.74
CA ARG A 99 2.97 -37.36 -44.47
C ARG A 99 3.07 -35.90 -44.07
N GLU A 100 1.96 -35.19 -44.02
CA GLU A 100 1.91 -33.77 -43.63
C GLU A 100 2.39 -33.58 -42.19
N LEU A 101 1.91 -34.40 -41.23
CA LEU A 101 2.38 -34.33 -39.84
C LEU A 101 3.88 -34.61 -39.70
N LYS A 102 4.43 -35.55 -40.48
CA LYS A 102 5.87 -35.84 -40.52
C LYS A 102 6.67 -34.70 -41.16
N SER A 103 6.15 -34.10 -42.23
CA SER A 103 6.81 -33.00 -42.93
C SER A 103 6.92 -31.74 -42.07
N HIS A 104 5.95 -31.51 -41.19
CA HIS A 104 5.91 -30.38 -40.26
C HIS A 104 6.51 -30.69 -38.87
N ASN A 105 7.18 -31.85 -38.70
CA ASN A 105 7.79 -32.31 -37.43
C ASN A 105 6.83 -32.29 -36.22
N VAL A 106 5.53 -32.47 -36.44
CA VAL A 106 4.54 -32.52 -35.37
C VAL A 106 4.34 -33.98 -34.96
N THR A 107 5.25 -34.49 -34.13
CA THR A 107 5.23 -35.88 -33.63
C THR A 107 4.50 -36.00 -32.29
N GLU A 108 4.45 -34.94 -31.49
CA GLU A 108 3.80 -34.96 -30.18
C GLU A 108 2.31 -34.64 -30.27
N VAL A 109 1.53 -35.28 -29.39
CA VAL A 109 0.09 -35.01 -29.23
C VAL A 109 -0.11 -33.69 -28.44
N ALA A 110 0.61 -32.64 -28.81
CA ALA A 110 0.49 -31.33 -28.19
C ALA A 110 -0.53 -30.46 -28.94
N ALA A 111 -1.07 -29.47 -28.24
CA ALA A 111 -1.90 -28.42 -28.84
C ALA A 111 -1.03 -27.53 -29.72
N SER A 112 -1.13 -27.68 -31.04
CA SER A 112 -0.37 -26.90 -32.02
C SER A 112 -1.31 -26.36 -33.08
N THR A 113 -1.13 -25.09 -33.43
CA THR A 113 -1.90 -24.41 -34.49
C THR A 113 -1.69 -25.07 -35.84
N ILE A 114 -0.45 -25.50 -36.12
CA ILE A 114 -0.06 -26.21 -37.35
C ILE A 114 -0.74 -27.59 -37.39
N ARG A 115 -0.74 -28.30 -36.26
CA ARG A 115 -1.41 -29.60 -36.15
C ARG A 115 -2.91 -29.49 -36.43
N LEU A 116 -3.56 -28.52 -35.79
CA LEU A 116 -4.98 -28.25 -35.97
C LEU A 116 -5.31 -27.90 -37.43
N GLN A 117 -4.43 -27.13 -38.08
CA GLN A 117 -4.58 -26.75 -39.48
C GLN A 117 -4.53 -27.97 -40.42
N ILE A 118 -3.55 -28.86 -40.26
CA ILE A 118 -3.43 -30.09 -41.05
C ILE A 118 -4.69 -30.96 -40.87
N HIS A 119 -5.18 -31.11 -39.64
CA HIS A 119 -6.41 -31.87 -39.38
C HIS A 119 -7.66 -31.18 -39.97
N ARG A 120 -7.72 -29.84 -39.97
CA ARG A 120 -8.82 -29.07 -40.57
C ARG A 120 -8.89 -29.24 -42.08
N GLU A 121 -7.74 -29.31 -42.76
CA GLU A 121 -7.63 -29.55 -44.20
C GLU A 121 -8.05 -30.97 -44.56
N VAL A 122 -7.55 -31.97 -43.83
CA VAL A 122 -7.97 -33.38 -44.02
C VAL A 122 -9.46 -33.56 -43.78
N PHE A 123 -10.02 -32.86 -42.78
CA PHE A 123 -11.44 -32.88 -42.50
C PHE A 123 -12.27 -32.20 -43.61
N GLU A 124 -11.74 -31.16 -44.26
CA GLU A 124 -12.41 -30.54 -45.41
C GLU A 124 -12.47 -31.50 -46.61
N TYR A 125 -11.35 -32.13 -46.96
CA TYR A 125 -11.35 -33.15 -48.02
C TYR A 125 -12.31 -34.31 -47.71
N LEU A 126 -12.44 -34.67 -46.43
CA LEU A 126 -13.40 -35.67 -45.97
C LEU A 126 -14.86 -35.21 -46.16
N ILE A 127 -15.18 -33.98 -45.76
CA ILE A 127 -16.52 -33.38 -45.92
C ILE A 127 -16.90 -33.27 -47.39
N GLU A 128 -15.97 -32.85 -48.25
CA GLU A 128 -16.20 -32.71 -49.69
C GLU A 128 -16.52 -34.05 -50.36
N ALA A 129 -15.92 -35.15 -49.91
CA ALA A 129 -16.17 -36.49 -50.42
C ALA A 129 -17.53 -37.05 -50.02
N PHE A 130 -18.10 -36.62 -48.89
CA PHE A 130 -19.44 -37.05 -48.46
C PHE A 130 -20.54 -36.23 -49.12
N LYS A 131 -21.40 -36.84 -49.94
CA LYS A 131 -22.47 -36.10 -50.64
C LYS A 131 -23.72 -35.90 -49.78
N THR A 132 -24.11 -36.91 -49.01
CA THR A 132 -25.34 -36.91 -48.20
C THR A 132 -25.17 -36.27 -46.83
N TYR A 133 -24.04 -36.50 -46.17
CA TYR A 133 -23.77 -36.00 -44.81
C TYR A 133 -23.04 -34.65 -44.75
N LYS A 134 -22.64 -34.10 -45.92
CA LYS A 134 -21.90 -32.83 -46.00
C LYS A 134 -22.58 -31.66 -45.29
N PRO A 135 -23.89 -31.41 -45.42
CA PRO A 135 -24.54 -30.30 -44.71
C PRO A 135 -24.38 -30.40 -43.19
N LEU A 136 -24.51 -31.61 -42.62
CA LEU A 136 -24.36 -31.83 -41.18
C LEU A 136 -22.91 -31.67 -40.72
N LEU A 137 -21.96 -32.31 -41.41
CA LEU A 137 -20.54 -32.22 -41.05
C LEU A 137 -19.99 -30.80 -41.23
N ALA A 138 -20.43 -30.09 -42.26
CA ALA A 138 -20.10 -28.67 -42.47
C ALA A 138 -20.71 -27.78 -41.38
N ALA A 139 -21.94 -28.02 -40.94
CA ALA A 139 -22.55 -27.29 -39.83
C ALA A 139 -21.77 -27.49 -38.52
N ILE A 140 -21.41 -28.75 -38.19
CA ILE A 140 -20.58 -29.07 -37.03
C ILE A 140 -19.21 -28.37 -37.12
N LYS A 141 -18.55 -28.46 -38.28
CA LYS A 141 -17.27 -27.78 -38.54
C LYS A 141 -17.39 -26.28 -38.29
N ARG A 142 -18.43 -25.64 -38.83
CA ARG A 142 -18.69 -24.21 -38.69
C ARG A 142 -18.80 -23.78 -37.23
N GLU A 143 -19.52 -24.53 -36.39
CA GLU A 143 -19.67 -24.21 -34.97
C GLU A 143 -18.33 -24.23 -34.22
N TYR A 144 -17.51 -25.25 -34.44
CA TYR A 144 -16.17 -25.30 -33.84
C TYR A 144 -15.26 -24.19 -34.36
N GLU A 145 -15.33 -23.87 -35.65
CA GLU A 145 -14.52 -22.80 -36.23
C GLU A 145 -14.92 -21.42 -35.71
N MET A 146 -16.22 -21.16 -35.55
CA MET A 146 -16.70 -19.92 -34.92
C MET A 146 -16.22 -19.82 -33.48
N MET A 147 -16.29 -20.90 -32.70
CA MET A 147 -15.81 -20.90 -31.31
C MET A 147 -14.28 -20.67 -31.24
N ILE A 148 -13.49 -21.31 -32.12
CA ILE A 148 -12.03 -21.10 -32.17
C ILE A 148 -11.70 -19.65 -32.56
N ALA A 149 -12.45 -19.06 -33.50
CA ALA A 149 -12.28 -17.66 -33.87
C ALA A 149 -12.59 -16.72 -32.70
N HIS A 150 -13.72 -16.94 -32.03
CA HIS A 150 -14.10 -16.20 -30.82
C HIS A 150 -13.01 -16.25 -29.74
N LEU A 151 -12.49 -17.45 -29.42
CA LEU A 151 -11.42 -17.59 -28.43
C LEU A 151 -10.13 -16.89 -28.84
N ARG A 152 -9.79 -16.86 -30.14
CA ARG A 152 -8.62 -16.12 -30.63
C ARG A 152 -8.79 -14.62 -30.49
N ASP A 153 -9.98 -14.10 -30.76
CA ASP A 153 -10.29 -12.68 -30.62
C ASP A 153 -10.32 -12.26 -29.14
N GLU A 154 -10.86 -13.11 -28.27
CA GLU A 154 -10.80 -12.96 -26.81
C GLU A 154 -9.33 -12.84 -26.34
N ILE A 155 -8.45 -13.74 -26.79
CA ILE A 155 -7.01 -13.69 -26.48
C ILE A 155 -6.38 -12.39 -26.96
N ARG A 156 -6.65 -11.96 -28.21
CA ARG A 156 -6.12 -10.70 -28.76
C ARG A 156 -6.59 -9.48 -27.97
N ARG A 157 -7.83 -9.49 -27.48
CA ARG A 157 -8.38 -8.40 -26.66
C ARG A 157 -7.72 -8.34 -25.28
N LEU A 158 -7.34 -9.48 -24.71
CA LEU A 158 -6.71 -9.55 -23.39
C LEU A 158 -5.23 -9.13 -23.41
N GLU A 159 -4.54 -9.30 -24.54
CA GLU A 159 -3.11 -8.96 -24.67
C GLU A 159 -2.76 -7.50 -24.31
N PRO A 160 -3.43 -6.45 -24.83
CA PRO A 160 -3.14 -5.07 -24.47
C PRO A 160 -3.44 -4.78 -22.99
N MET A 161 -4.39 -5.48 -22.38
CA MET A 161 -4.68 -5.34 -20.95
C MET A 161 -3.53 -5.89 -20.09
N LYS A 162 -2.90 -6.99 -20.52
CA LYS A 162 -1.69 -7.51 -19.84
C LYS A 162 -0.51 -6.55 -19.98
N GLU A 163 -0.31 -5.97 -21.16
CA GLU A 163 0.74 -4.98 -21.39
C GLU A 163 0.54 -3.74 -20.50
N MET A 164 -0.68 -3.21 -20.44
CA MET A 164 -1.05 -2.09 -19.57
C MET A 164 -0.86 -2.43 -18.08
N LEU A 165 -1.22 -3.64 -17.67
CA LEU A 165 -0.98 -4.09 -16.29
C LEU A 165 0.51 -4.16 -15.98
N TRP A 166 1.32 -4.62 -16.92
CA TRP A 166 2.77 -4.67 -16.77
C TRP A 166 3.38 -3.27 -16.65
N THR A 167 2.96 -2.32 -17.49
CA THR A 167 3.43 -0.93 -17.40
C THR A 167 2.98 -0.28 -16.09
N LEU A 168 1.74 -0.47 -15.66
CA LEU A 168 1.24 0.04 -14.38
C LEU A 168 1.99 -0.58 -13.19
N SER A 169 2.30 -1.88 -13.24
CA SER A 169 3.13 -2.53 -12.21
C SER A 169 4.53 -1.89 -12.16
N GLN A 170 5.15 -1.66 -13.32
CA GLN A 170 6.46 -1.02 -13.40
C GLN A 170 6.44 0.41 -12.86
N GLU A 171 5.40 1.19 -13.17
CA GLU A 171 5.21 2.55 -12.65
C GLU A 171 5.01 2.56 -11.13
N CYS A 172 4.23 1.61 -10.59
CA CYS A 172 4.05 1.44 -9.15
C CYS A 172 5.38 1.11 -8.47
N ASP A 173 6.15 0.17 -9.04
CA ASP A 173 7.47 -0.20 -8.52
C ASP A 173 8.42 1.00 -8.54
N GLN A 174 8.45 1.77 -9.63
CA GLN A 174 9.26 3.00 -9.72
C GLN A 174 8.86 4.02 -8.65
N LYS A 175 7.55 4.24 -8.43
CA LYS A 175 7.05 5.15 -7.40
C LYS A 175 7.44 4.69 -6.00
N ILE A 176 7.34 3.39 -5.72
CA ILE A 176 7.78 2.81 -4.44
C ILE A 176 9.29 3.02 -4.25
N MET A 177 10.10 2.83 -5.28
CA MET A 177 11.55 3.05 -5.20
C MET A 177 11.91 4.51 -4.98
N ALA A 178 11.20 5.45 -5.62
CA ALA A 178 11.40 6.89 -5.42
C ALA A 178 11.11 7.30 -3.97
N ILE A 179 9.96 6.91 -3.44
CA ILE A 179 9.59 7.18 -2.04
C ILE A 179 10.63 6.61 -1.07
N ARG A 180 11.07 5.36 -1.28
CA ARG A 180 12.11 4.75 -0.44
C ARG A 180 13.45 5.47 -0.51
N ALA A 181 13.79 6.06 -1.65
CA ALA A 181 15.02 6.84 -1.80
C ALA A 181 14.91 8.16 -1.03
N GLU A 182 13.79 8.87 -1.14
CA GLU A 182 13.50 10.10 -0.39
C GLU A 182 13.52 9.84 1.12
N GLU A 183 12.81 8.82 1.61
CA GLU A 183 12.81 8.43 3.03
C GLU A 183 14.22 8.13 3.54
N LYS A 184 15.05 7.48 2.73
CA LYS A 184 16.45 7.17 3.10
C LYS A 184 17.31 8.43 3.18
N ASP A 185 17.02 9.44 2.36
CA ASP A 185 17.73 10.72 2.36
C ASP A 185 17.32 11.55 3.57
N GLU A 186 16.03 11.65 3.86
CA GLU A 186 15.48 12.28 5.07
C GLU A 186 16.04 11.62 6.33
N MET A 187 16.04 10.29 6.40
CA MET A 187 16.62 9.55 7.53
C MET A 187 18.12 9.84 7.71
N ARG A 188 18.87 10.06 6.63
CA ARG A 188 20.28 10.46 6.71
C ARG A 188 20.44 11.88 7.25
N GLN A 189 19.63 12.82 6.77
CA GLN A 189 19.65 14.20 7.24
C GLN A 189 19.27 14.29 8.72
N LEU A 190 18.19 13.62 9.13
CA LEU A 190 17.73 13.57 10.52
C LEU A 190 18.77 12.94 11.45
N ARG A 191 19.49 11.90 11.00
CA ARG A 191 20.61 11.32 11.76
C ARG A 191 21.77 12.30 11.90
N SER A 192 22.14 13.01 10.84
CA SER A 192 23.20 14.02 10.88
C SER A 192 22.85 15.18 11.82
N LEU A 193 21.62 15.66 11.77
CA LEU A 193 21.12 16.71 12.66
C LEU A 193 21.08 16.24 14.11
N ASN A 194 20.60 15.01 14.37
CA ASN A 194 20.61 14.43 15.70
C ASN A 194 22.02 14.32 16.27
N LEU A 195 22.99 13.93 15.44
CA LEU A 195 24.39 13.86 15.85
C LEU A 195 24.91 15.26 16.24
N GLY A 196 24.71 16.27 15.40
CA GLY A 196 25.13 17.64 15.70
C GLY A 196 24.46 18.23 16.94
N LEU A 197 23.17 17.93 17.17
CA LEU A 197 22.47 18.34 18.39
C LEU A 197 23.03 17.66 19.64
N ARG A 198 23.36 16.36 19.57
CA ARG A 198 24.01 15.64 20.66
C ARG A 198 25.36 16.22 21.00
N GLU A 199 26.20 16.50 20.00
CA GLU A 199 27.50 17.16 20.20
C GLU A 199 27.36 18.53 20.86
N LYS A 200 26.31 19.30 20.53
CA LYS A 200 26.04 20.58 21.18
C LYS A 200 25.60 20.42 22.64
N ILE A 201 24.76 19.42 22.92
CA ILE A 201 24.34 19.08 24.28
C ILE A 201 25.55 18.66 25.12
N ASP A 202 26.42 17.81 24.60
CA ASP A 202 27.62 17.35 25.29
C ASP A 202 28.54 18.52 25.63
N LYS A 203 28.79 19.43 24.67
CA LYS A 203 29.57 20.67 24.93
C LYS A 203 28.95 21.56 26.00
N MET A 204 27.62 21.71 26.00
CA MET A 204 26.94 22.49 27.03
C MET A 204 27.04 21.83 28.41
N HIS A 205 26.98 20.50 28.47
CA HIS A 205 27.19 19.77 29.72
C HIS A 205 28.62 19.87 30.24
N GLU A 206 29.63 19.80 29.36
CA GLU A 206 31.03 20.03 29.72
C GLU A 206 31.22 21.45 30.29
N GLN A 207 30.70 22.47 29.62
CA GLN A 207 30.76 23.85 30.12
C GLN A 207 30.05 24.03 31.46
N GLN A 208 28.89 23.39 31.63
CA GLN A 208 28.18 23.42 32.91
C GLN A 208 29.03 22.80 34.02
N HIS A 209 29.68 21.66 33.75
CA HIS A 209 30.54 20.98 34.72
C HIS A 209 31.76 21.84 35.09
N ASP A 210 32.42 22.46 34.11
CA ASP A 210 33.55 23.37 34.34
C ASP A 210 33.16 24.56 35.21
N LEU A 211 32.00 25.16 34.95
CA LEU A 211 31.48 26.27 35.74
C LEU A 211 31.11 25.83 37.17
N GLU A 212 30.49 24.66 37.33
CA GLU A 212 30.20 24.08 38.64
C GLU A 212 31.48 23.86 39.45
N GLN A 213 32.55 23.35 38.82
CA GLN A 213 33.84 23.16 39.47
C GLN A 213 34.49 24.50 39.88
N GLN A 214 34.39 25.53 39.04
CA GLN A 214 34.87 26.88 39.38
C GLN A 214 34.10 27.46 40.56
N VAL A 215 32.77 27.33 40.58
CA VAL A 215 31.93 27.78 41.69
C VAL A 215 32.32 27.07 42.98
N GLU A 216 32.56 25.76 42.95
CA GLU A 216 32.95 25.01 44.13
C GLU A 216 34.34 25.43 44.65
N THR A 217 35.28 25.67 43.74
CA THR A 217 36.62 26.16 44.08
C THR A 217 36.55 27.54 44.75
N LEU A 218 35.79 28.48 44.16
CA LEU A 218 35.59 29.81 44.72
C LEU A 218 34.88 29.78 46.08
N LYS A 219 33.91 28.89 46.27
CA LYS A 219 33.28 28.68 47.58
C LYS A 219 34.30 28.19 48.61
N ALA A 220 35.14 27.22 48.25
CA ALA A 220 36.19 26.72 49.14
C ALA A 220 37.17 27.84 49.52
N GLU A 221 37.65 28.62 48.56
CA GLU A 221 38.52 29.78 48.81
C GLU A 221 37.84 30.83 49.70
N LEU A 222 36.56 31.12 49.48
CA LEU A 222 35.82 32.05 50.33
C LEU A 222 35.72 31.54 51.77
N THR A 223 35.45 30.24 51.97
CA THR A 223 35.39 29.65 53.31
C THR A 223 36.75 29.66 54.00
N ASP A 224 37.85 29.42 53.26
CA ASP A 224 39.21 29.50 53.80
C ASP A 224 39.55 30.94 54.21
N MET A 225 39.22 31.93 53.37
CA MET A 225 39.41 33.34 53.70
C MET A 225 38.59 33.75 54.93
N GLN A 226 37.32 33.34 55.01
CA GLN A 226 36.48 33.58 56.19
C GLN A 226 37.07 32.96 57.47
N GLN A 227 37.66 31.76 57.37
CA GLN A 227 38.33 31.12 58.49
C GLN A 227 39.56 31.92 58.92
N ARG A 228 40.43 32.32 57.97
CA ARG A 228 41.61 33.15 58.25
C ARG A 228 41.23 34.48 58.92
N TYR A 229 40.17 35.13 58.45
CA TYR A 229 39.67 36.36 59.07
C TYR A 229 39.20 36.15 60.52
N ARG A 230 38.56 35.02 60.82
CA ARG A 230 38.18 34.67 62.19
C ARG A 230 39.40 34.41 63.05
N ASP A 231 40.34 33.61 62.58
CA ASP A 231 41.57 33.29 63.31
C ASP A 231 42.39 34.56 63.61
N GLU A 232 42.46 35.50 62.66
CA GLU A 232 43.11 36.80 62.86
C GLU A 232 42.36 37.67 63.88
N ALA A 233 41.02 37.72 63.81
CA ALA A 233 40.21 38.46 64.76
C ALA A 233 40.36 37.91 66.20
N ASP A 234 40.40 36.59 66.36
CA ASP A 234 40.62 35.93 67.64
C ASP A 234 42.03 36.20 68.18
N SER A 235 43.05 36.17 67.33
CA SER A 235 44.43 36.54 67.69
C SER A 235 44.53 38.01 68.13
N ARG A 236 43.89 38.95 67.39
CA ARG A 236 43.83 40.37 67.77
C ARG A 236 43.11 40.58 69.10
N LYS A 237 42.01 39.85 69.34
CA LYS A 237 41.28 39.90 70.60
C LYS A 237 42.13 39.44 71.77
N LEU A 238 42.92 38.38 71.59
CA LEU A 238 43.88 37.90 72.59
C LEU A 238 44.97 38.95 72.86
N LEU A 239 45.58 39.52 71.83
CA LEU A 239 46.59 40.57 71.96
C LEU A 239 46.05 41.83 72.65
N VAL A 240 44.81 42.23 72.38
CA VAL A 240 44.17 43.37 73.06
C VAL A 240 43.94 43.05 74.54
N ALA A 241 43.57 41.81 74.87
CA ALA A 241 43.45 41.39 76.27
C ALA A 241 44.82 41.47 76.99
N ASP A 242 45.87 40.93 76.39
CA ASP A 242 47.25 41.00 76.92
C ASP A 242 47.73 42.45 77.06
N MET A 243 47.48 43.31 76.06
CA MET A 243 47.86 44.72 76.09
C MET A 243 47.09 45.48 77.17
N ASN A 244 45.81 45.17 77.39
CA ASN A 244 45.01 45.76 78.46
C ASN A 244 45.53 45.32 79.84
N GLU A 245 45.94 44.07 80.00
CA GLU A 245 46.55 43.57 81.23
C GLU A 245 47.88 44.28 81.52
N LEU A 246 48.76 44.41 80.51
CA LEU A 246 50.00 45.17 80.62
C LEU A 246 49.76 46.65 80.91
N ARG A 247 48.75 47.26 80.28
CA ARG A 247 48.35 48.64 80.56
C ARG A 247 47.86 48.80 81.99
N SER A 248 47.06 47.88 82.51
CA SER A 248 46.63 47.91 83.91
C SER A 248 47.85 47.89 84.84
N GLN A 249 48.81 47.00 84.60
CA GLN A 249 50.06 46.93 85.36
C GLN A 249 50.88 48.23 85.26
N GLN A 250 50.95 48.82 84.06
CA GLN A 250 51.66 50.08 83.85
C GLN A 250 50.91 51.27 84.45
N GLU A 251 49.58 51.29 84.41
CA GLU A 251 48.75 52.31 85.03
C GLU A 251 48.92 52.27 86.55
N ASP A 252 48.93 51.09 87.16
CA ASP A 252 49.27 50.92 88.59
C ASP A 252 50.66 51.52 88.91
N MET A 253 51.65 51.29 88.04
CA MET A 253 53.00 51.89 88.16
C MET A 253 53.04 53.40 87.85
N SER A 254 52.13 53.89 87.00
CA SER A 254 52.08 55.29 86.55
C SER A 254 51.23 56.17 87.45
N ILE A 255 50.22 55.63 88.15
CA ILE A 255 49.50 56.29 89.25
C ILE A 255 50.51 56.61 90.35
N PHE A 256 51.50 55.74 90.56
CA PHE A 256 52.64 56.00 91.42
C PHE A 256 53.53 57.18 90.93
N LYS A 257 53.54 57.44 89.61
CA LYS A 257 54.44 58.40 88.95
C LYS A 257 53.78 59.74 88.60
N LYS A 258 52.46 59.77 88.40
CA LYS A 258 51.62 60.94 88.08
C LYS A 258 51.13 61.70 89.32
N ALA A 259 51.50 61.27 90.53
CA ALA A 259 51.49 62.15 91.70
C ALA A 259 52.59 63.24 91.66
N ALA A 260 53.46 63.24 90.65
CA ALA A 260 54.61 64.14 90.50
C ALA A 260 54.51 64.99 89.22
N ASP A 261 53.58 65.94 89.23
CA ASP A 261 53.55 67.13 88.38
C ASP A 261 52.55 67.15 87.21
N SER A 262 51.70 68.16 87.35
CA SER A 262 50.65 68.68 86.49
C SER A 262 51.16 69.80 85.59
N GLU A 263 50.48 69.96 84.45
CA GLU A 263 50.15 71.25 83.80
C GLU A 263 51.33 72.09 83.23
N ASP A 264 51.20 72.88 82.18
CA ASP A 264 50.13 73.25 81.25
C ASP A 264 50.79 74.08 80.12
N SER A 265 50.01 74.27 79.06
CA SER A 265 49.90 75.51 78.29
C SER A 265 50.86 75.77 77.14
N GLY A 266 50.24 76.16 76.03
CA GLY A 266 50.85 76.99 75.00
C GLY A 266 50.59 76.47 73.59
N GLU A 267 49.35 76.50 73.11
CA GLU A 267 49.17 76.59 71.66
C GLU A 267 49.74 77.94 71.22
N ASP A 268 50.70 77.97 70.31
CA ASP A 268 50.31 78.18 68.92
C ASP A 268 51.21 77.49 67.86
N PRO A 269 51.28 76.14 67.85
CA PRO A 269 51.59 75.35 66.65
C PRO A 269 50.30 74.86 65.96
N VAL A 270 49.15 75.00 66.62
CA VAL A 270 47.90 74.34 66.25
C VAL A 270 47.21 75.03 65.08
N GLN A 271 47.33 76.36 64.94
CA GLN A 271 46.74 77.07 63.81
C GLN A 271 47.46 76.78 62.49
N LEU A 272 48.80 76.74 62.51
CA LEU A 272 49.60 76.29 61.37
C LEU A 272 49.34 74.82 61.03
N ARG A 273 49.13 73.98 62.04
CA ARG A 273 48.73 72.58 61.87
C ARG A 273 47.31 72.46 61.31
N ILE A 274 46.38 73.34 61.66
CA ILE A 274 45.03 73.41 61.11
C ILE A 274 45.07 73.83 59.63
N GLY A 275 45.87 74.83 59.26
CA GLY A 275 46.05 75.23 57.86
C GLY A 275 46.70 74.13 57.00
N LEU A 276 47.74 73.47 57.53
CA LEU A 276 48.37 72.32 56.90
C LEU A 276 47.40 71.13 56.79
N ASN A 277 46.59 70.87 57.82
CA ASN A 277 45.57 69.83 57.80
C ASN A 277 44.44 70.16 56.82
N GLN A 278 44.05 71.42 56.71
CA GLN A 278 43.06 71.86 55.73
C GLN A 278 43.58 71.71 54.30
N ALA A 279 44.85 72.05 54.04
CA ALA A 279 45.50 71.81 52.76
C ALA A 279 45.59 70.31 52.44
N LYS A 280 46.02 69.48 53.41
CA LYS A 280 46.05 68.01 53.28
C LYS A 280 44.66 67.42 53.05
N LYS A 281 43.63 67.97 53.69
CA LYS A 281 42.24 67.54 53.53
C LYS A 281 41.71 67.90 52.13
N SER A 282 41.96 69.12 51.66
CA SER A 282 41.61 69.50 50.28
C SER A 282 42.36 68.67 49.23
N GLN A 283 43.61 68.28 49.51
CA GLN A 283 44.38 67.38 48.67
C GLN A 283 43.79 65.97 48.69
N ALA A 284 43.42 65.45 49.86
CA ALA A 284 42.75 64.16 50.01
C ALA A 284 41.39 64.15 49.29
N ASP A 285 40.60 65.22 49.39
CA ASP A 285 39.31 65.34 48.69
C ASP A 285 39.47 65.35 47.17
N LEU A 286 40.52 65.99 46.65
CA LEU A 286 40.86 65.98 45.22
C LEU A 286 41.36 64.60 44.77
N ILE A 287 42.21 63.95 45.57
CA ILE A 287 42.66 62.57 45.31
C ILE A 287 41.46 61.64 45.32
N ASP A 288 40.58 61.70 46.32
CA ASP A 288 39.35 60.92 46.39
C ASP A 288 38.45 61.14 45.18
N ARG A 289 38.35 62.38 44.68
CA ARG A 289 37.56 62.68 43.48
C ARG A 289 38.19 62.10 42.22
N ILE A 290 39.51 62.11 42.12
CA ILE A 290 40.26 61.45 41.03
C ILE A 290 40.09 59.94 41.15
N THR A 291 40.28 59.35 42.33
CA THR A 291 40.11 57.92 42.58
C THR A 291 38.69 57.45 42.32
N ARG A 292 37.66 58.24 42.67
CA ARG A 292 36.26 57.95 42.33
C ARG A 292 36.04 58.00 40.82
N MET A 293 36.55 59.02 40.15
CA MET A 293 36.47 59.13 38.70
C MET A 293 37.22 57.97 38.01
N GLU A 294 38.43 57.62 38.46
CA GLU A 294 39.17 56.45 37.99
C GLU A 294 38.43 55.14 38.26
N ALA A 295 37.76 54.99 39.41
CA ALA A 295 36.91 53.85 39.70
C ALA A 295 35.68 53.80 38.78
N ASP A 296 35.02 54.94 38.53
CA ASP A 296 33.89 55.07 37.61
C ASP A 296 34.31 54.73 36.16
N TYR A 297 35.55 55.04 35.77
CA TYR A 297 36.12 54.69 34.47
C TYR A 297 36.79 53.31 34.42
N SER A 298 37.01 52.66 35.58
CA SER A 298 37.65 51.34 35.64
C SER A 298 36.75 50.21 35.14
N ASP A 299 35.42 50.43 35.19
CA ASP A 299 34.40 49.48 34.75
C ASP A 299 33.92 49.75 33.31
N VAL A 300 34.58 50.66 32.60
CA VAL A 300 34.25 50.95 31.19
C VAL A 300 34.91 49.91 30.31
N VAL A 301 34.08 49.19 29.55
CA VAL A 301 34.47 48.09 28.66
C VAL A 301 35.72 48.45 27.85
N PRO A 302 36.85 47.74 28.04
CA PRO A 302 38.05 47.92 27.26
C PRO A 302 37.74 47.99 25.77
N ARG A 303 38.32 48.95 25.06
CA ARG A 303 38.00 49.22 23.64
C ARG A 303 38.01 47.98 22.75
N ARG A 304 38.90 47.02 23.01
CA ARG A 304 38.95 45.73 22.33
C ARG A 304 37.71 44.86 22.58
N GLN A 305 37.19 44.83 23.80
CA GLN A 305 35.95 44.11 24.12
C GLN A 305 34.74 44.81 23.48
N PHE A 306 34.71 46.14 23.45
CA PHE A 306 33.69 46.90 22.74
C PHE A 306 33.71 46.59 21.23
N GLU A 307 34.88 46.59 20.60
CA GLU A 307 35.04 46.23 19.19
C GLU A 307 34.62 44.78 18.92
N THR A 308 34.92 43.86 19.84
CA THR A 308 34.50 42.46 19.74
C THR A 308 32.98 42.32 19.84
N VAL A 309 32.36 42.98 20.81
CA VAL A 309 30.89 42.97 21.00
C VAL A 309 30.20 43.66 19.82
N SER A 310 30.74 44.76 19.32
CA SER A 310 30.22 45.45 18.14
C SER A 310 30.29 44.58 16.88
N ALA A 311 31.38 43.81 16.71
CA ALA A 311 31.49 42.87 15.59
C ALA A 311 30.50 41.70 15.72
N GLN A 312 30.32 41.16 16.92
CA GLN A 312 29.32 40.12 17.21
C GLN A 312 27.89 40.63 16.98
N PHE A 313 27.61 41.88 17.35
CA PHE A 313 26.31 42.50 17.11
C PHE A 313 26.04 42.63 15.61
N ALA A 314 27.05 43.08 14.83
CA ALA A 314 26.92 43.18 13.38
C ALA A 314 26.69 41.81 12.72
N SER A 315 27.36 40.74 13.18
CA SER A 315 27.12 39.39 12.64
C SER A 315 25.74 38.86 13.01
N MET A 316 25.29 39.07 14.26
CA MET A 316 23.95 38.72 14.73
C MET A 316 22.86 39.45 13.92
N GLU A 317 23.09 40.72 13.57
CA GLU A 317 22.15 41.52 12.78
C GLU A 317 22.04 40.99 11.33
N GLU A 318 23.15 40.56 10.74
CA GLU A 318 23.17 39.90 9.43
C GLU A 318 22.43 38.55 9.45
N GLU A 319 22.71 37.71 10.46
CA GLU A 319 22.02 36.43 10.66
C GLU A 319 20.52 36.63 10.87
N TYR A 320 20.12 37.59 11.70
CA TYR A 320 18.72 37.95 11.89
C TYR A 320 18.07 38.39 10.58
N GLY A 321 18.77 39.18 9.76
CA GLY A 321 18.33 39.55 8.42
C GLY A 321 18.14 38.34 7.49
N ASN A 322 19.02 37.34 7.58
CA ASN A 322 18.90 36.09 6.83
C ASN A 322 17.67 35.29 7.28
N TYR A 323 17.51 35.06 8.59
CA TYR A 323 16.36 34.36 9.14
C TYR A 323 15.03 35.03 8.80
N LYS A 324 14.99 36.37 8.84
CA LYS A 324 13.81 37.12 8.45
C LYS A 324 13.45 36.89 6.98
N ARG A 325 14.42 36.97 6.07
CA ARG A 325 14.22 36.69 4.64
C ARG A 325 13.72 35.27 4.39
N ASP A 326 14.25 34.28 5.10
CA ASP A 326 13.82 32.89 4.92
C ASP A 326 12.42 32.65 5.51
N THR A 327 12.08 33.35 6.61
CA THR A 327 10.72 33.32 7.16
C THR A 327 9.71 33.94 6.19
N ASP A 328 10.07 35.07 5.56
CA ASP A 328 9.22 35.73 4.56
C ASP A 328 8.98 34.80 3.35
N LYS A 329 10.03 34.12 2.84
CA LYS A 329 9.88 33.11 1.77
C LYS A 329 8.96 31.98 2.18
N LEU A 330 9.12 31.45 3.39
CA LEU A 330 8.29 30.34 3.87
C LEU A 330 6.81 30.73 4.01
N ILE A 331 6.54 31.99 4.39
CA ILE A 331 5.18 32.55 4.40
C ILE A 331 4.60 32.61 3.00
N ASP A 332 5.39 33.04 2.01
CA ASP A 332 4.95 33.11 0.61
C ASP A 332 4.69 31.71 0.02
N GLU A 333 5.56 30.74 0.29
CA GLU A 333 5.36 29.33 -0.08
C GLU A 333 4.10 28.75 0.59
N HIS A 334 3.88 29.04 1.86
CA HIS A 334 2.69 28.60 2.57
C HIS A 334 1.41 29.19 1.97
N ARG A 335 1.40 30.48 1.60
CA ARG A 335 0.28 31.11 0.89
C ARG A 335 0.04 30.45 -0.46
N ALA A 336 1.08 30.20 -1.24
CA ALA A 336 0.95 29.53 -2.53
C ALA A 336 0.36 28.11 -2.40
N LEU A 337 0.76 27.36 -1.36
CA LEU A 337 0.19 26.05 -1.05
C LEU A 337 -1.28 26.14 -0.60
N GLN A 338 -1.65 27.15 0.17
CA GLN A 338 -3.05 27.39 0.55
C GLN A 338 -3.92 27.69 -0.67
N ASP A 339 -3.44 28.52 -1.60
CA ASP A 339 -4.15 28.84 -2.85
C ASP A 339 -4.34 27.59 -3.71
N LEU A 340 -3.29 26.76 -3.84
CA LEU A 340 -3.36 25.50 -4.57
C LEU A 340 -4.35 24.52 -3.91
N TYR A 341 -4.33 24.42 -2.59
CA TYR A 341 -5.28 23.58 -1.85
C TYR A 341 -6.72 24.05 -2.07
N GLU A 342 -6.98 25.35 -2.04
CA GLU A 342 -8.30 25.91 -2.34
C GLU A 342 -8.75 25.60 -3.78
N GLN A 343 -7.83 25.66 -4.75
CA GLN A 343 -8.11 25.29 -6.14
C GLN A 343 -8.46 23.80 -6.28
N VAL A 344 -7.71 22.90 -5.61
CA VAL A 344 -7.98 21.46 -5.63
C VAL A 344 -9.33 21.15 -4.99
N LEU A 345 -9.69 21.84 -3.90
CA LEU A 345 -11.02 21.71 -3.29
C LEU A 345 -12.13 22.12 -4.27
N LYS A 346 -11.97 23.24 -4.97
CA LYS A 346 -12.91 23.68 -6.01
C LYS A 346 -13.04 22.65 -7.13
N GLN A 347 -11.93 22.08 -7.61
CA GLN A 347 -11.95 21.03 -8.63
C GLN A 347 -12.64 19.76 -8.14
N ARG A 348 -12.36 19.33 -6.91
CA ARG A 348 -13.04 18.19 -6.29
C ARG A 348 -14.55 18.40 -6.24
N ASP A 349 -14.98 19.58 -5.80
CA ASP A 349 -16.40 19.90 -5.67
C ASP A 349 -17.08 19.96 -7.05
N GLN A 350 -16.40 20.51 -8.06
CA GLN A 350 -16.85 20.46 -9.45
C GLN A 350 -17.03 19.02 -9.93
N TYR A 351 -16.00 18.17 -9.81
CA TYR A 351 -16.10 16.76 -10.20
C TYR A 351 -17.18 16.00 -9.43
N TYR A 352 -17.38 16.31 -8.16
CA TYR A 352 -18.47 15.73 -7.37
C TYR A 352 -19.83 16.12 -7.94
N THR A 353 -20.04 17.41 -8.26
CA THR A 353 -21.28 17.87 -8.89
C THR A 353 -21.50 17.27 -10.27
N GLU A 354 -20.46 17.18 -11.10
CA GLU A 354 -20.52 16.54 -12.43
C GLU A 354 -20.83 15.05 -12.31
N ALA A 355 -20.20 14.34 -11.38
CA ALA A 355 -20.48 12.92 -11.13
C ALA A 355 -21.93 12.71 -10.70
N GLU A 356 -22.46 13.59 -9.85
CA GLU A 356 -23.85 13.51 -9.41
C GLU A 356 -24.85 13.81 -10.54
N GLN A 357 -24.54 14.81 -11.39
CA GLN A 357 -25.31 15.07 -12.61
C GLN A 357 -25.27 13.87 -13.57
N LEU A 358 -24.09 13.28 -13.79
CA LEU A 358 -23.93 12.11 -14.65
C LEU A 358 -24.71 10.91 -14.13
N LYS A 359 -24.71 10.62 -12.81
CA LYS A 359 -25.59 9.60 -12.22
C LYS A 359 -27.06 9.87 -12.53
N GLY A 360 -27.51 11.12 -12.39
CA GLY A 360 -28.88 11.51 -12.73
C GLY A 360 -29.24 11.29 -14.20
N THR A 361 -28.30 11.55 -15.11
CA THR A 361 -28.51 11.39 -16.57
C THR A 361 -28.31 9.97 -17.09
N ALA A 362 -27.45 9.16 -16.47
CA ALA A 362 -27.13 7.79 -16.88
C ALA A 362 -28.23 6.79 -16.53
N THR A 363 -29.01 7.06 -15.48
CA THR A 363 -30.25 6.34 -15.18
C THR A 363 -31.41 7.35 -15.20
N PRO A 364 -31.94 7.69 -16.40
CA PRO A 364 -33.14 8.53 -16.46
C PRO A 364 -34.25 7.79 -15.72
N ARG A 365 -34.57 8.30 -14.53
CA ARG A 365 -35.57 7.72 -13.65
C ARG A 365 -36.92 7.85 -14.36
N PRO A 366 -37.69 6.76 -14.55
CA PRO A 366 -39.01 6.84 -15.16
C PRO A 366 -39.87 7.89 -14.46
N GLU A 367 -40.66 8.64 -15.22
CA GLU A 367 -41.65 9.57 -14.68
C GLU A 367 -42.76 8.77 -13.99
N TRP A 368 -42.53 8.39 -12.73
CA TRP A 368 -43.45 7.53 -11.97
C TRP A 368 -44.85 8.11 -11.87
N GLU A 369 -45.01 9.44 -11.92
CA GLU A 369 -46.33 10.08 -11.89
C GLU A 369 -47.21 9.69 -13.08
N ARG A 370 -46.62 9.39 -14.25
CA ARG A 370 -47.35 8.93 -15.44
C ARG A 370 -47.83 7.49 -15.34
N CYS A 371 -47.24 6.67 -14.47
CA CYS A 371 -47.63 5.27 -14.33
C CYS A 371 -49.09 5.12 -13.84
N GLY A 372 -49.63 6.13 -13.14
CA GLY A 372 -51.04 6.15 -12.70
C GLY A 372 -52.06 6.16 -13.84
N GLU A 373 -51.67 6.54 -15.07
CA GLU A 373 -52.54 6.49 -16.25
C GLU A 373 -52.73 5.07 -16.79
N TYR A 374 -51.79 4.15 -16.49
CA TYR A 374 -51.73 2.81 -17.06
C TYR A 374 -52.12 1.70 -16.07
N ILE A 375 -52.36 2.05 -14.80
CA ILE A 375 -52.68 1.10 -13.73
C ILE A 375 -54.19 1.05 -13.50
N SER A 376 -54.68 -0.17 -13.28
CA SER A 376 -56.08 -0.43 -12.96
C SER A 376 -56.46 0.27 -11.63
N GLY A 377 -57.32 1.29 -11.69
CA GLY A 377 -57.67 2.14 -10.52
C GLY A 377 -57.13 3.57 -10.57
N GLY A 378 -56.41 3.96 -11.63
CA GLY A 378 -56.04 5.34 -11.92
C GLY A 378 -54.99 5.96 -10.99
N ALA A 379 -54.84 7.29 -11.09
CA ALA A 379 -53.79 8.04 -10.41
C ALA A 379 -53.85 7.98 -8.88
N ASP A 380 -55.04 7.82 -8.28
CA ASP A 380 -55.22 7.83 -6.83
C ASP A 380 -54.73 6.52 -6.19
N ARG A 381 -55.06 5.36 -6.79
CA ARG A 381 -54.53 4.06 -6.36
C ARG A 381 -53.01 4.00 -6.51
N TRP A 382 -52.48 4.58 -7.60
CA TRP A 382 -51.05 4.65 -7.81
C TRP A 382 -50.34 5.51 -6.77
N LYS A 383 -50.92 6.65 -6.35
CA LYS A 383 -50.37 7.46 -5.25
C LYS A 383 -50.30 6.68 -3.95
N GLU A 384 -51.31 5.88 -3.62
CA GLU A 384 -51.29 5.02 -2.43
C GLU A 384 -50.21 3.92 -2.51
N LEU A 385 -50.07 3.27 -3.68
CA LEU A 385 -49.08 2.20 -3.89
C LEU A 385 -47.64 2.72 -3.95
N SER A 386 -47.46 3.95 -4.42
CA SER A 386 -46.14 4.57 -4.62
C SER A 386 -45.62 5.33 -3.41
N GLN A 387 -46.50 5.65 -2.45
CA GLN A 387 -46.12 6.45 -1.28
C GLN A 387 -45.07 5.72 -0.43
N GLY A 388 -43.89 6.34 -0.29
CA GLY A 388 -42.80 5.85 0.56
C GLY A 388 -41.96 4.72 -0.04
N LYS A 389 -42.20 4.32 -1.29
CA LYS A 389 -41.46 3.25 -1.96
C LYS A 389 -40.31 3.73 -2.82
N ARG A 390 -39.25 2.91 -2.93
CA ARG A 390 -38.08 3.17 -3.76
C ARG A 390 -38.36 2.78 -5.22
N SER A 391 -37.55 3.28 -6.16
CA SER A 391 -37.85 3.10 -7.60
C SER A 391 -37.78 1.68 -8.11
N ASP A 392 -36.85 0.89 -7.58
CA ASP A 392 -36.79 -0.56 -7.73
C ASP A 392 -38.10 -1.22 -7.29
N GLU A 393 -38.60 -0.87 -6.09
CA GLU A 393 -39.86 -1.40 -5.56
C GLU A 393 -41.08 -0.97 -6.41
N LEU A 394 -41.05 0.23 -7.00
CA LEU A 394 -42.10 0.69 -7.92
C LEU A 394 -42.10 -0.10 -9.24
N VAL A 395 -40.92 -0.48 -9.76
CA VAL A 395 -40.82 -1.35 -10.94
C VAL A 395 -41.46 -2.71 -10.64
N ASP A 396 -41.17 -3.30 -9.48
CA ASP A 396 -41.70 -4.60 -9.09
C ASP A 396 -43.23 -4.60 -8.98
N ILE A 397 -43.83 -3.52 -8.46
CA ILE A 397 -45.28 -3.37 -8.37
C ILE A 397 -45.91 -3.27 -9.76
N ILE A 398 -45.30 -2.51 -10.67
CA ILE A 398 -45.78 -2.43 -12.05
C ILE A 398 -45.66 -3.78 -12.75
N LEU A 399 -44.57 -4.51 -12.54
CA LEU A 399 -44.38 -5.86 -13.09
C LEU A 399 -45.42 -6.84 -12.54
N GLN A 400 -45.75 -6.76 -11.24
CA GLN A 400 -46.81 -7.58 -10.62
C GLN A 400 -48.18 -7.30 -11.24
N GLU A 401 -48.55 -6.02 -11.40
CA GLU A 401 -49.80 -5.60 -12.06
C GLU A 401 -49.85 -6.04 -13.54
N MET A 402 -48.74 -5.93 -14.27
CA MET A 402 -48.64 -6.39 -15.66
C MET A 402 -48.73 -7.92 -15.81
N SER A 403 -48.17 -8.66 -14.84
CA SER A 403 -48.21 -10.13 -14.83
C SER A 403 -49.54 -10.70 -14.32
N GLY A 404 -50.46 -9.87 -13.82
CA GLY A 404 -51.72 -10.31 -13.23
C GLY A 404 -51.56 -11.14 -11.94
N LEU A 405 -50.38 -11.11 -11.32
CA LEU A 405 -50.09 -11.81 -10.08
C LEU A 405 -50.60 -10.96 -8.92
N THR A 406 -51.85 -11.20 -8.53
CA THR A 406 -52.41 -10.64 -7.30
C THR A 406 -51.57 -11.07 -6.10
N THR A 407 -51.41 -10.19 -5.11
CA THR A 407 -50.55 -10.30 -3.91
C THR A 407 -50.88 -11.45 -2.94
N GLY A 408 -51.46 -12.55 -3.41
CA GLY A 408 -51.78 -13.75 -2.63
C GLY A 408 -50.91 -14.98 -2.94
N GLU A 409 -50.14 -15.00 -4.03
CA GLU A 409 -49.43 -16.24 -4.46
C GLU A 409 -47.90 -16.21 -4.28
N ALA A 410 -47.32 -15.09 -3.83
CA ALA A 410 -45.86 -14.97 -3.61
C ALA A 410 -45.37 -15.52 -2.25
N GLN A 411 -46.19 -16.31 -1.54
CA GLN A 411 -45.77 -17.00 -0.30
C GLN A 411 -45.61 -18.52 -0.46
N MET A 412 -45.70 -19.05 -1.68
CA MET A 412 -45.57 -20.49 -1.96
C MET A 412 -44.60 -20.80 -3.10
N LEU A 413 -43.47 -20.09 -3.13
CA LEU A 413 -42.17 -20.53 -3.67
C LEU A 413 -41.08 -19.84 -2.84
#